data_AF-A0A2V6G3N2-F1
#
_entry.id   AF-A0A2V6G3N2-F1
#
_cell.length_a   1.000
_cell.length_b   1.000
_cell.length_c   1.000
_cell.angle_alpha   90.00
_cell.angle_beta   90.00
_cell.angle_gamma   90.00
#
_symmetry.space_group_name_H-M   'P 1'
#
loop_
_entity.id
_entity.type
_entity.pdbx_description
1 polymer ?
#
loop_
_entity_poly.entity_id
_entity_poly.type
_entity_poly.pdbx_seq_one_letter_code
_entity_poly.pdbx_strand_id
1 'polypeptide(L)' 'MKDDNPEIEICPGITRRTVAHGKTMYQMIATLAAGSRMPAHSHPQEQLVHILEGRMRL' A
#
# COMPACT_ATOMS: atom_id res chain seq x y z
N MET A 1 1.16 -5.01 23.95
CA MET A 1 2.29 -4.71 23.03
C MET A 1 1.85 -3.56 22.15
N LYS A 2 2.69 -2.55 21.92
CA LYS A 2 2.39 -1.52 20.92
C LYS A 2 2.47 -2.19 19.54
N ASP A 3 1.53 -1.86 18.67
CA ASP A 3 1.63 -2.26 17.28
C ASP A 3 2.64 -1.32 16.61
N ASP A 4 3.83 -1.85 16.32
CA ASP A 4 4.94 -1.08 15.76
C ASP A 4 4.68 -0.70 14.29
N ASN A 5 3.68 -1.32 13.66
CA ASN A 5 3.30 -1.06 12.27
C ASN A 5 1.78 -0.94 12.16
N PRO A 6 1.20 0.20 12.57
CA PRO A 6 -0.25 0.37 12.49
C PRO A 6 -0.73 0.41 11.05
N GLU A 7 -1.98 -0.01 10.86
CA GLU A 7 -2.70 0.24 9.62
C GLU A 7 -3.10 1.71 9.54
N ILE A 8 -2.85 2.35 8.39
CA ILE A 8 -3.18 3.75 8.16
C ILE A 8 -3.94 3.91 6.85
N GLU A 9 -4.95 4.78 6.85
CA GLU A 9 -5.66 5.18 5.63
C GLU A 9 -4.81 6.18 4.84
N ILE A 10 -4.62 5.92 3.55
CA ILE A 10 -3.81 6.78 2.65
C ILE A 10 -4.67 7.57 1.67
N CYS A 11 -5.85 7.04 1.34
CA CYS A 11 -6.92 7.73 0.64
C CYS A 11 -8.23 6.97 0.89
N PRO A 12 -9.41 7.54 0.57
CA PRO A 12 -10.70 6.94 0.90
C PRO A 12 -10.82 5.45 0.51
N GLY A 13 -10.96 4.59 1.52
CA GLY A 13 -11.12 3.15 1.36
C GLY A 13 -9.86 2.39 0.94
N ILE A 14 -8.68 3.02 1.03
CA ILE A 14 -7.38 2.35 0.84
C ILE A 14 -6.56 2.52 2.11
N THR A 15 -6.26 1.41 2.76
CA THR A 15 -5.35 1.37 3.91
C THR A 15 -4.04 0.70 3.54
N ARG A 16 -3.00 0.97 4.33
CA ARG A 16 -1.73 0.25 4.24
C ARG A 16 -1.17 -0.07 5.61
N ARG A 17 -0.35 -1.10 5.65
CA ARG A 17 0.51 -1.44 6.78
C ARG A 17 1.93 -1.72 6.31
N THR A 18 2.91 -1.14 6.99
CA THR A 18 4.33 -1.43 6.73
C THR A 18 4.65 -2.87 7.16
N VAL A 19 5.37 -3.61 6.30
CA VAL A 19 5.83 -4.97 6.58
C VAL A 19 7.33 -4.99 6.81
N ALA A 20 8.09 -4.25 6.00
CA ALA A 20 9.53 -4.11 6.14
C ALA A 20 9.97 -2.74 5.60
N HIS A 21 11.02 -2.18 6.18
CA HIS A 21 11.64 -0.98 5.66
C HIS A 21 13.14 -0.96 5.96
N GLY A 22 13.90 -0.35 5.07
CA GLY A 22 15.33 -0.14 5.19
C GLY A 22 15.78 1.00 4.30
N LYS A 23 17.09 1.14 4.13
CA LYS A 23 17.68 2.25 3.36
C LYS A 23 17.28 2.25 1.88
N THR A 24 17.13 1.06 1.29
CA THR A 24 16.96 0.89 -0.16
C THR A 24 15.71 0.10 -0.54
N MET A 25 14.93 -0.35 0.45
CA MET A 25 13.71 -1.14 0.22
C MET A 25 12.64 -0.72 1.21
N TYR A 26 11.41 -0.63 0.72
CA TYR A 26 10.21 -0.45 1.51
C TYR A 26 9.16 -1.44 1.01
N GLN A 27 8.51 -2.14 1.93
CA GLN A 27 7.41 -3.05 1.63
C GLN A 27 6.22 -2.75 2.54
N MET A 28 5.05 -2.69 1.91
CA MET A 28 3.76 -2.57 2.58
C MET A 28 2.78 -3.61 2.06
N ILE A 29 1.74 -3.86 2.83
CA ILE A 29 0.50 -4.45 2.33
C ILE A 29 -0.53 -3.33 2.27
N ALA A 30 -1.16 -3.16 1.10
CA ALA A 30 -2.30 -2.27 0.94
C ALA A 30 -3.59 -3.08 0.80
N THR A 31 -4.64 -2.64 1.49
CA THR A 31 -5.99 -3.18 1.37
C THR A 31 -6.85 -2.15 0.67
N LEU A 32 -7.50 -2.55 -0.41
CA LEU A 32 -8.36 -1.67 -1.22
C LEU A 32 -9.80 -2.16 -1.09
N ALA A 33 -10.69 -1.31 -0.58
CA ALA A 33 -12.12 -1.59 -0.62
C ALA A 33 -12.63 -1.59 -2.08
N ALA A 34 -13.68 -2.37 -2.35
CA ALA A 34 -14.26 -2.44 -3.69
C ALA A 34 -14.72 -1.06 -4.17
N GLY A 35 -14.23 -0.64 -5.35
CA GLY A 35 -14.54 0.65 -5.93
C GLY A 35 -13.63 1.82 -5.51
N SER A 36 -12.72 1.60 -4.55
CA SER A 36 -11.70 2.60 -4.20
C SER A 36 -10.82 2.96 -5.39
N ARG A 37 -10.34 4.21 -5.41
CA ARG A 37 -9.50 4.74 -6.48
C ARG A 37 -8.26 5.39 -5.91
N MET A 38 -7.10 4.90 -6.35
CA MET A 38 -5.83 5.59 -6.16
C MET A 38 -5.69 6.69 -7.22
N PRO A 39 -5.52 7.96 -6.85
CA PRO A 39 -5.22 9.01 -7.81
C PRO A 39 -3.94 8.69 -8.58
N ALA A 40 -3.90 9.02 -9.87
CA ALA A 40 -2.69 8.87 -10.67
C ALA A 40 -1.58 9.76 -10.08
N HIS A 41 -0.40 9.18 -9.86
CA HIS A 41 0.76 9.87 -9.30
C HIS A 41 2.06 9.22 -9.81
N SER A 42 3.19 9.85 -9.51
CA SER A 42 4.52 9.35 -9.88
C SER A 42 5.55 9.67 -8.80
N HIS A 43 6.60 8.85 -8.73
CA HIS A 43 7.74 9.03 -7.85
C HIS A 43 9.04 8.75 -8.61
N PRO A 44 10.18 9.35 -8.19
CA PRO A 44 11.49 9.02 -8.74
C PRO A 44 11.93 7.57 -8.47
N GLN A 45 11.42 6.96 -7.40
CA GLN A 45 11.71 5.58 -7.03
C GLN A 45 10.85 4.60 -7.82
N GLU A 46 11.42 3.43 -8.15
CA GLU A 46 10.68 2.34 -8.76
C GLU A 46 9.59 1.80 -7.82
N GLN A 47 8.44 1.41 -8.39
CA GLN A 47 7.33 0.81 -7.66
C GLN A 47 6.90 -0.49 -8.33
N LEU A 48 6.79 -1.55 -7.53
CA LEU A 48 6.28 -2.86 -7.93
C LEU A 48 5.05 -3.20 -7.09
N VAL A 49 4.02 -3.74 -7.75
CA VAL A 49 2.80 -4.19 -7.09
C VAL A 49 2.57 -5.66 -7.41
N HIS A 50 2.33 -6.46 -6.37
CA HIS A 50 1.90 -7.84 -6.50
C HIS A 50 0.52 -8.00 -5.86
N ILE A 51 -0.45 -8.52 -6.62
CA ILE A 51 -1.81 -8.74 -6.14
C ILE A 51 -1.83 -10.05 -5.35
N LEU A 52 -1.94 -9.94 -4.02
CA LEU A 52 -2.04 -11.11 -3.12
C LEU A 52 -3.44 -11.74 -3.15
N GLU A 53 -4.49 -10.92 -3.28
CA GLU A 53 -5.88 -11.35 -3.30
C GLU A 53 -6.73 -10.42 -4.16
N GLY A 54 -7.76 -10.98 -4.81
CA GLY A 54 -8.74 -10.22 -5.60
C GLY A 54 -8.24 -9.84 -6.99
N ARG A 55 -8.68 -8.68 -7.49
CA ARG A 55 -8.30 -8.15 -8.81
C ARG A 55 -8.34 -6.63 -8.80
N MET A 56 -7.41 -6.02 -9.54
CA MET A 56 -7.34 -4.58 -9.75
C MET A 56 -7.21 -4.28 -11.24
N ARG A 57 -7.80 -3.18 -11.69
CA ARG A 57 -7.49 -2.58 -12.99
C ARG A 57 -6.52 -1.44 -12.76
N LEU A 58 -5.30 -1.61 -13.26
CA LEU A 58 -4.25 -0.60 -13.29
C LEU A 58 -4.43 0.33 -14.50
#